data_AF-A0A830BIN9-F1
#
_entry.id   AF-A0A830BIN9-F1
#
_cell.length_a   1.000
_cell.length_b   1.000
_cell.length_c   1.000
_cell.angle_alpha   90.00
_cell.angle_beta   90.00
_cell.angle_gamma   90.00
#
_symmetry.space_group_name_H-M   'P 1'
#
loop_
_entity.id
_entity.type
_entity.pdbx_description
1 polymer ?
#
loop_
_entity_poly.entity_id
_entity_poly.type
_entity_poly.pdbx_seq_one_letter_code
_entity_poly.pdbx_strand_id
1 'polypeptide(L)'
;MPTHHKRRNFTNYSFGWDDDDVFEDNGVDLTPLSAVADAFEELSAVLKAKGFNCDLDLKAFCDACSLVSILFGCLGIAFKFAELEYVSKVNDLADASENYGTLNNIIDFDNQNDTVKTQGSLSRNLRRVRQGLDLIRALFQNFLSSDDCNLKEAASTAYTK
;
A
#
# COMPACT_ATOMS: atom_id res chain seq x y z
N MET A 1 -19.03 -43.17 1.46
CA MET A 1 -18.04 -42.44 0.64
C MET A 1 -17.83 -41.06 1.25
N PRO A 2 -16.67 -40.74 1.83
CA PRO A 2 -16.42 -39.44 2.45
C PRO A 2 -15.68 -38.49 1.49
N THR A 3 -16.20 -37.29 1.33
CA THR A 3 -15.60 -36.19 0.56
C THR A 3 -14.46 -35.54 1.35
N HIS A 4 -13.26 -35.55 0.77
CA HIS A 4 -12.05 -34.93 1.29
C HIS A 4 -12.23 -33.42 1.52
N HIS A 5 -12.21 -33.00 2.78
CA HIS A 5 -11.92 -31.61 3.14
C HIS A 5 -10.39 -31.45 3.17
N LYS A 6 -9.83 -30.83 2.13
CA LYS A 6 -8.43 -30.43 2.09
C LYS A 6 -8.23 -29.24 3.03
N ARG A 7 -7.86 -29.51 4.28
CA ARG A 7 -7.32 -28.48 5.20
C ARG A 7 -6.07 -27.90 4.53
N ARG A 8 -6.09 -26.61 4.20
CA ARG A 8 -4.89 -25.89 3.76
C ARG A 8 -3.97 -25.75 4.97
N ASN A 9 -2.74 -26.24 4.83
CA ASN A 9 -1.70 -26.12 5.81
C ASN A 9 -1.30 -24.65 5.93
N PHE A 10 -1.52 -24.06 7.10
CA PHE A 10 -0.83 -22.84 7.50
C PHE A 10 0.64 -23.21 7.69
N THR A 11 1.48 -22.88 6.72
CA THR A 11 2.92 -22.89 6.92
C THR A 11 3.26 -21.82 7.95
N ASN A 12 3.73 -22.28 9.10
CA ASN A 12 4.35 -21.49 10.15
C ASN A 12 5.51 -20.70 9.55
N TYR A 13 5.33 -19.40 9.33
CA TYR A 13 6.45 -18.48 9.38
C TYR A 13 6.64 -18.09 10.85
N SER A 14 7.54 -18.80 11.54
CA SER A 14 8.18 -18.23 12.72
C SER A 14 9.05 -17.09 12.21
N PHE A 15 8.58 -15.85 12.38
CA PHE A 15 9.41 -14.67 12.18
C PHE A 15 10.28 -14.54 13.43
N GLY A 16 11.50 -15.06 13.34
CA GLY A 16 12.54 -14.82 14.34
C GLY A 16 12.87 -13.34 14.34
N TRP A 17 12.87 -12.74 15.52
CA TRP A 17 13.38 -11.39 15.72
C TRP A 17 14.89 -11.51 15.88
N ASP A 18 15.62 -11.28 14.80
CA ASP A 18 17.04 -10.92 14.88
C ASP A 18 17.10 -9.42 14.55
N ASP A 19 17.09 -8.60 15.60
CA ASP A 19 17.46 -7.19 15.53
C ASP A 19 18.95 -7.13 15.19
N ASP A 20 19.32 -7.11 13.90
CA ASP A 20 20.64 -6.65 13.38
C ASP A 20 20.69 -6.75 11.84
N ASP A 21 19.74 -6.14 11.11
CA ASP A 21 19.90 -5.90 9.68
C ASP A 21 20.67 -4.58 9.46
N VAL A 22 22.00 -4.67 9.57
CA VAL A 22 22.91 -3.65 9.03
C VAL A 22 22.81 -3.74 7.50
N PHE A 23 22.17 -2.76 6.89
CA PHE A 23 22.11 -2.62 5.43
C PHE A 23 23.53 -2.41 4.88
N GLU A 24 24.11 -3.43 4.25
CA GLU A 24 25.35 -3.32 3.48
C GLU A 24 25.10 -2.48 2.21
N ASP A 25 25.73 -1.31 2.15
CA ASP A 25 25.72 -0.39 1.00
C ASP A 25 26.57 -0.97 -0.15
N ASN A 26 25.91 -1.55 -1.15
CA ASN A 26 26.50 -2.02 -2.39
C ASN A 26 26.09 -1.09 -3.54
N GLY A 27 26.69 0.09 -3.61
CA GLY A 27 26.97 0.84 -4.85
C GLY A 27 25.84 0.83 -5.89
N VAL A 28 24.90 1.76 -5.73
CA VAL A 28 23.60 1.93 -6.41
C VAL A 28 22.49 1.03 -5.85
N ASP A 29 22.39 0.94 -4.52
CA ASP A 29 21.21 0.40 -3.85
C ASP A 29 20.13 1.49 -3.75
N LEU A 30 18.99 1.27 -4.42
CA LEU A 30 17.79 2.09 -4.21
C LEU A 30 17.35 1.93 -2.75
N THR A 31 17.49 2.99 -1.97
CA THR A 31 16.87 3.06 -0.64
C THR A 31 15.35 2.84 -0.77
N PRO A 32 14.67 2.30 0.26
CA PRO A 32 13.21 2.17 0.24
C PRO A 32 12.48 3.48 -0.09
N LEU A 33 13.01 4.62 0.35
CA LEU A 33 12.44 5.93 0.04
C LEU A 33 12.64 6.35 -1.42
N SER A 34 13.81 6.11 -2.02
CA SER A 34 14.03 6.42 -3.43
C SER A 34 13.19 5.51 -4.34
N ALA A 35 13.07 4.22 -4.01
CA ALA A 35 12.19 3.32 -4.75
C ALA A 35 10.71 3.77 -4.73
N VAL A 36 10.22 4.22 -3.59
CA VAL A 36 8.87 4.82 -3.48
C VAL A 36 8.76 6.09 -4.31
N ALA A 37 9.76 6.99 -4.22
CA ALA A 37 9.74 8.24 -4.96
C ALA A 37 9.70 8.00 -6.48
N ASP A 38 10.59 7.14 -6.99
CA ASP A 38 10.70 6.80 -8.40
C ASP A 38 9.39 6.20 -8.93
N ALA A 39 8.82 5.22 -8.20
CA ALA A 39 7.57 4.57 -8.61
C ALA A 39 6.40 5.56 -8.70
N PHE A 40 6.25 6.47 -7.72
CA PHE A 40 5.18 7.48 -7.76
C PHE A 40 5.44 8.60 -8.76
N GLU A 41 6.70 8.90 -9.08
CA GLU A 41 7.07 9.83 -10.15
C GLU A 41 6.70 9.26 -11.52
N GLU A 42 6.95 7.97 -11.77
CA GLU A 42 6.53 7.28 -12.99
C GLU A 42 5.00 7.30 -13.15
N LEU A 43 4.25 6.94 -12.10
CA LEU A 43 2.79 7.04 -12.12
C LEU A 43 2.32 8.48 -12.40
N SER A 44 2.97 9.48 -11.79
CA SER A 44 2.68 10.90 -12.03
C SER A 44 2.94 11.30 -13.48
N ALA A 45 4.03 10.83 -14.08
CA ALA A 45 4.37 11.11 -15.47
C ALA A 45 3.33 10.54 -16.43
N VAL A 46 2.83 9.32 -16.17
CA VAL A 46 1.74 8.72 -16.95
C VAL A 46 0.46 9.56 -16.88
N LEU A 47 0.07 9.98 -15.68
CA LEU A 47 -1.12 10.82 -15.46
C LEU A 47 -0.99 12.20 -16.13
N LYS A 48 0.20 12.81 -16.09
CA LYS A 48 0.47 14.09 -16.75
C LYS A 48 0.43 13.99 -18.27
N ALA A 49 0.99 12.91 -18.83
CA ALA A 49 1.07 12.70 -20.27
C ALA A 49 -0.30 12.36 -20.89
N LYS A 50 -1.10 11.53 -20.22
CA LYS A 50 -2.41 11.08 -20.71
C LYS A 50 -3.58 11.94 -20.21
N GLY A 51 -3.33 12.84 -19.25
CA GLY A 51 -4.32 13.66 -18.56
C GLY A 51 -4.93 12.95 -17.35
N PHE A 52 -5.41 13.72 -16.36
CA PHE A 52 -5.96 13.19 -15.10
C PHE A 52 -7.20 12.29 -15.25
N ASN A 53 -7.81 12.26 -16.43
CA ASN A 53 -8.92 11.36 -16.77
C ASN A 53 -8.44 10.02 -17.32
N CYS A 54 -7.13 9.80 -17.42
CA CYS A 54 -6.62 8.53 -17.90
C CYS A 54 -6.83 7.43 -16.87
N ASP A 55 -7.30 6.29 -17.34
CA ASP A 55 -7.46 5.12 -16.51
C ASP A 55 -6.09 4.50 -16.21
N LEU A 56 -5.78 4.34 -14.93
CA LEU A 56 -4.49 3.85 -14.48
C LEU A 56 -4.50 2.33 -14.42
N ASP A 57 -3.41 1.73 -14.89
CA ASP A 57 -3.20 0.29 -14.77
C ASP A 57 -3.16 -0.12 -13.29
N LEU A 58 -4.00 -1.09 -12.93
CA LEU A 58 -4.19 -1.53 -11.56
C LEU A 58 -2.93 -2.25 -11.04
N LYS A 59 -2.23 -2.99 -11.90
CA LYS A 59 -1.01 -3.68 -11.51
C LYS A 59 0.11 -2.69 -11.18
N ALA A 60 0.37 -1.73 -12.06
CA ALA A 60 1.35 -0.68 -11.84
C ALA A 60 1.04 0.16 -10.58
N PHE A 61 -0.24 0.45 -10.34
CA PHE A 61 -0.67 1.10 -9.11
C PHE A 61 -0.38 0.25 -7.86
N CYS A 62 -0.72 -1.05 -7.87
CA CYS A 62 -0.47 -1.97 -6.76
C CYS A 62 1.03 -2.16 -6.51
N ASP A 63 1.84 -2.29 -7.56
CA ASP A 63 3.29 -2.45 -7.47
C ASP A 63 3.90 -1.22 -6.76
N ALA A 64 3.53 0.01 -7.14
CA ALA A 64 3.97 1.21 -6.44
C ALA A 64 3.44 1.28 -4.98
N CYS A 65 2.17 0.92 -4.75
CA CYS A 65 1.58 0.92 -3.42
C CYS A 65 2.26 -0.11 -2.50
N SER A 66 2.75 -1.23 -3.03
CA SER A 66 3.42 -2.26 -2.23
C SER A 66 4.71 -1.75 -1.57
N LEU A 67 5.45 -0.86 -2.24
CA LEU A 67 6.68 -0.25 -1.71
C LEU A 67 6.42 0.61 -0.47
N VAL A 68 5.24 1.22 -0.39
CA VAL A 68 4.84 2.06 0.75
C VAL A 68 4.66 1.25 2.04
N SER A 69 4.44 -0.06 1.95
CA SER A 69 4.26 -0.92 3.14
C SER A 69 5.43 -0.85 4.12
N ILE A 70 6.66 -0.72 3.60
CA ILE A 70 7.89 -0.60 4.40
C ILE A 70 7.82 0.64 5.31
N LEU A 71 7.24 1.73 4.81
CA LEU A 71 7.15 2.98 5.57
C LEU A 71 6.25 2.87 6.80
N PHE A 72 5.20 2.03 6.74
CA PHE A 72 4.37 1.76 7.92
C PHE A 72 5.14 0.97 9.00
N GLY A 73 5.99 0.04 8.59
CA GLY A 73 6.84 -0.73 9.50
C GLY A 73 7.82 0.15 10.28
N CYS A 74 8.35 1.21 9.65
CA CYS A 74 9.26 2.17 10.27
C CYS A 74 8.62 3.01 11.40
N LEU A 75 7.28 3.07 11.49
CA LEU A 75 6.59 3.84 12.52
C LEU A 75 6.42 3.07 13.84
N GLY A 76 6.93 1.84 13.89
CA GLY A 76 6.93 0.98 15.06
C GLY A 76 5.58 0.33 15.35
N ILE A 77 5.50 -0.33 16.51
CA ILE A 77 4.39 -1.24 16.87
C ILE A 77 3.02 -0.54 16.84
N ALA A 78 2.97 0.77 17.10
CA ALA A 78 1.72 1.55 17.09
C ALA A 78 1.01 1.55 15.73
N PHE A 79 1.75 1.35 14.63
CA PHE A 79 1.21 1.34 13.27
C PHE A 79 1.14 -0.06 12.65
N LYS A 80 1.45 -1.13 13.41
CA LYS A 80 1.45 -2.49 12.86
C LYS A 80 0.09 -2.92 12.30
N PHE A 81 -1.00 -2.49 12.94
CA PHE A 81 -2.33 -2.73 12.42
C PHE A 81 -2.59 -1.99 11.10
N ALA A 82 -2.11 -0.74 10.98
CA ALA A 82 -2.23 0.03 9.75
C ALA A 82 -1.43 -0.60 8.60
N GLU A 83 -0.22 -1.10 8.89
CA GLU A 83 0.59 -1.88 7.95
C GLU A 83 -0.15 -3.13 7.46
N LEU A 84 -0.64 -3.96 8.38
CA LEU A 84 -1.33 -5.22 8.04
C LEU A 84 -2.61 -4.98 7.24
N GLU A 85 -3.42 -3.99 7.66
CA GLU A 85 -4.62 -3.62 6.93
C GLU A 85 -4.24 -3.12 5.53
N TYR A 86 -3.28 -2.19 5.41
CA TYR A 86 -2.84 -1.65 4.12
C TYR A 86 -2.33 -2.74 3.18
N VAL A 87 -1.42 -3.60 3.64
CA VAL A 87 -0.85 -4.71 2.85
C VAL A 87 -1.94 -5.67 2.41
N SER A 88 -2.87 -6.04 3.28
CA SER A 88 -4.00 -6.89 2.91
C SER A 88 -4.83 -6.27 1.77
N LYS A 89 -5.10 -4.96 1.82
CA LYS A 89 -5.88 -4.28 0.77
C LYS A 89 -5.12 -4.17 -0.55
N VAL A 90 -3.81 -3.91 -0.50
CA VAL A 90 -2.97 -3.88 -1.72
C VAL A 90 -2.93 -5.26 -2.37
N ASN A 91 -2.80 -6.33 -1.60
CA ASN A 91 -2.80 -7.70 -2.12
C ASN A 91 -4.15 -8.08 -2.75
N ASP A 92 -5.27 -7.76 -2.09
CA ASP A 92 -6.61 -7.98 -2.65
C ASP A 92 -6.77 -7.31 -4.03
N LEU A 93 -6.19 -6.12 -4.22
CA LEU A 93 -6.21 -5.38 -5.48
C LEU A 93 -5.22 -5.92 -6.52
N ALA A 94 -4.05 -6.37 -6.08
CA ALA A 94 -3.04 -6.99 -6.94
C ALA A 94 -3.57 -8.29 -7.54
N ASP A 95 -4.24 -9.14 -6.75
CA ASP A 95 -4.90 -10.35 -7.24
C ASP A 95 -6.01 -10.02 -8.25
N ALA A 96 -6.73 -8.91 -8.04
CA ALA A 96 -7.75 -8.42 -8.95
C ALA A 96 -7.16 -7.88 -10.28
N SER A 97 -5.91 -7.40 -10.28
CA SER A 97 -5.28 -6.80 -11.46
C SER A 97 -5.25 -7.72 -12.68
N GLU A 98 -5.12 -9.04 -12.46
CA GLU A 98 -5.13 -10.05 -13.53
C GLU A 98 -6.46 -10.12 -14.30
N ASN A 99 -7.56 -9.74 -13.65
CA ASN A 99 -8.92 -9.90 -14.18
C ASN A 99 -9.54 -8.57 -14.64
N TYR A 100 -9.19 -7.46 -14.00
CA TYR A 100 -9.82 -6.16 -14.25
C TYR A 100 -8.91 -5.15 -14.96
N GLY A 101 -7.58 -5.31 -14.90
CA GLY A 101 -6.62 -4.48 -15.62
C GLY A 101 -6.45 -3.05 -15.10
N THR A 102 -7.52 -2.30 -14.81
CA THR A 102 -7.44 -0.87 -14.48
C THR A 102 -8.24 -0.47 -13.24
N LEU A 103 -7.96 0.72 -12.70
CA LEU A 103 -8.68 1.29 -11.55
C LEU A 103 -10.17 1.54 -11.84
N ASN A 104 -10.52 2.07 -13.01
CA ASN A 104 -11.94 2.32 -13.31
C ASN A 104 -12.70 0.99 -13.48
N ASN A 105 -12.08 -0.05 -14.05
CA ASN A 105 -12.74 -1.33 -14.23
C ASN A 105 -13.17 -1.99 -12.91
N ILE A 106 -12.36 -1.88 -11.84
CA ILE A 106 -12.77 -2.41 -10.52
C ILE A 106 -13.87 -1.56 -9.86
N ILE A 107 -13.91 -0.25 -10.13
CA ILE A 107 -14.96 0.64 -9.65
C ILE A 107 -16.28 0.35 -10.39
N ASP A 108 -16.20 0.22 -11.72
CA ASP A 108 -17.35 -0.09 -12.58
C ASP A 108 -17.92 -1.46 -12.26
N PHE A 109 -17.06 -2.46 -12.01
CA PHE A 109 -17.48 -3.78 -11.57
C PHE A 109 -18.32 -3.70 -10.28
N ASP A 110 -17.82 -3.03 -9.24
CA ASP A 110 -18.57 -2.92 -7.99
C ASP A 110 -19.82 -2.05 -8.12
N ASN A 111 -19.80 -1.04 -8.99
CA ASN A 111 -20.95 -0.18 -9.25
C ASN A 111 -22.08 -0.95 -9.95
N GLN A 112 -21.74 -1.78 -10.94
CA GLN A 112 -22.69 -2.62 -11.66
C GLN A 112 -23.32 -3.70 -10.77
N ASN A 113 -22.61 -4.14 -9.72
CA ASN A 113 -23.08 -5.15 -8.77
C ASN A 113 -23.66 -4.57 -7.47
N ASP A 114 -23.72 -3.24 -7.33
CA ASP A 114 -24.13 -2.53 -6.10
C ASP A 114 -23.33 -2.97 -4.85
N THR A 115 -22.04 -3.26 -5.03
CA THR A 115 -21.12 -3.75 -3.97
C THR A 115 -20.10 -2.71 -3.50
N VAL A 116 -20.12 -1.48 -4.03
CA VAL A 116 -19.12 -0.43 -3.76
C VAL A 116 -18.81 -0.25 -2.26
N LYS A 117 -19.84 -0.32 -1.39
CA LYS A 117 -19.69 -0.11 0.07
C LYS A 117 -19.54 -1.41 0.86
N THR A 118 -19.73 -2.56 0.22
CA THR A 118 -19.69 -3.88 0.84
C THR A 118 -18.29 -4.18 1.38
N GLN A 119 -18.23 -4.89 2.50
CA GLN A 119 -16.94 -5.29 3.07
C GLN A 119 -16.21 -6.24 2.12
N GLY A 120 -14.95 -5.94 1.83
CA GLY A 120 -14.12 -6.72 0.90
C GLY A 120 -14.31 -6.39 -0.58
N SER A 121 -15.16 -5.42 -0.94
CA SER A 121 -15.24 -4.96 -2.33
C SER A 121 -13.94 -4.26 -2.76
N LEU A 122 -13.64 -4.32 -4.05
CA LEU A 122 -12.41 -3.77 -4.62
C LEU A 122 -12.38 -2.24 -4.49
N SER A 123 -13.52 -1.58 -4.66
CA SER A 123 -13.69 -0.14 -4.46
C SER A 123 -13.43 0.27 -3.01
N ARG A 124 -13.91 -0.52 -2.04
CA ARG A 124 -13.65 -0.24 -0.63
C ARG A 124 -12.20 -0.50 -0.27
N ASN A 125 -11.58 -1.55 -0.82
CA ASN A 125 -10.16 -1.83 -0.65
C ASN A 125 -9.30 -0.71 -1.26
N LEU A 126 -9.61 -0.25 -2.47
CA LEU A 126 -8.96 0.90 -3.11
C LEU A 126 -9.07 2.17 -2.25
N ARG A 127 -10.25 2.44 -1.70
CA ARG A 127 -10.44 3.55 -0.76
C ARG A 127 -9.51 3.44 0.45
N ARG A 128 -9.32 2.23 1.00
CA ARG A 128 -8.44 1.99 2.15
C ARG A 128 -6.97 2.16 1.79
N VAL A 129 -6.53 1.68 0.63
CA VAL A 129 -5.17 1.92 0.11
C VAL A 129 -4.93 3.42 -0.05
N ARG A 130 -5.85 4.14 -0.69
CA ARG A 130 -5.77 5.60 -0.83
C ARG A 130 -5.63 6.32 0.52
N GLN A 131 -6.38 5.90 1.54
CA GLN A 131 -6.26 6.46 2.89
C GLN A 131 -4.88 6.22 3.49
N GLY A 132 -4.28 5.05 3.27
CA GLY A 132 -2.90 4.77 3.68
C GLY A 132 -1.89 5.69 3.00
N LEU A 133 -2.03 5.92 1.69
CA LEU A 133 -1.19 6.87 0.95
C LEU A 133 -1.34 8.30 1.49
N ASP A 134 -2.57 8.73 1.78
CA ASP A 134 -2.84 10.05 2.36
C ASP A 134 -2.21 10.21 3.76
N LEU A 135 -2.18 9.15 4.56
CA LEU A 135 -1.50 9.14 5.86
C LEU A 135 0.01 9.31 5.71
N ILE A 136 0.66 8.57 4.81
CA ILE A 136 2.11 8.69 4.55
C ILE A 136 2.45 10.07 3.98
N ARG A 137 1.63 10.59 3.05
CA ARG A 137 1.77 11.95 2.53
C ARG A 137 1.69 12.99 3.66
N ALA A 138 0.69 12.89 4.53
CA ALA A 138 0.54 13.79 5.66
C ALA A 138 1.70 13.68 6.66
N LEU A 139 2.23 12.47 6.87
CA LEU A 139 3.40 12.23 7.72
C LEU A 139 4.62 12.97 7.16
N PHE A 140 4.96 12.81 5.89
CA PHE A 140 6.08 13.54 5.29
C PHE A 140 5.87 15.05 5.33
N GLN A 141 4.66 15.53 5.03
CA GLN A 141 4.35 16.96 5.13
C GLN A 141 4.55 17.51 6.54
N ASN A 142 4.10 16.78 7.57
CA ASN A 142 4.29 17.21 8.95
C ASN A 142 5.77 17.14 9.35
N PHE A 143 6.48 16.06 8.98
CA PHE A 143 7.89 15.86 9.32
C PHE A 143 8.80 16.92 8.69
N LEU A 144 8.51 17.32 7.46
CA LEU A 144 9.26 18.36 6.73
C LEU A 144 8.79 19.79 7.07
N SER A 145 7.84 19.98 7.98
CA SER A 145 7.27 21.31 8.27
C SER A 145 8.15 22.18 9.18
N SER A 146 9.04 21.59 9.97
CA SER A 146 10.01 22.29 10.81
C SER A 146 11.21 21.40 11.16
N ASP A 147 12.39 21.98 11.33
CA ASP A 147 13.62 21.26 11.66
C ASP A 147 13.57 20.50 13.00
N ASP A 148 12.71 20.93 13.93
CA ASP A 148 12.56 20.32 15.27
C ASP A 148 11.49 19.22 15.34
N CYS A 149 10.80 18.90 14.23
CA CYS A 149 9.70 17.93 14.26
C CYS A 149 10.25 16.50 14.28
N ASN A 150 10.00 15.77 15.37
CA ASN A 150 10.35 14.35 15.42
C ASN A 150 9.28 13.47 14.73
N LEU A 151 9.69 12.29 14.28
CA LEU A 151 8.84 11.36 13.53
C LEU A 151 7.56 10.97 14.30
N LYS A 152 7.64 10.84 15.63
CA LYS A 152 6.50 10.46 16.48
C LYS A 152 5.41 11.52 16.45
N GLU A 153 5.78 12.79 16.57
CA GLU A 153 4.84 13.92 16.50
C GLU A 153 4.21 14.04 15.11
N ALA A 154 5.04 13.96 14.06
CA ALA A 154 4.58 13.99 12.68
C ALA A 154 3.55 12.88 12.39
N ALA A 155 3.85 11.65 12.81
CA ALA A 155 2.97 10.49 12.64
C ALA A 155 1.67 10.62 13.45
N SER A 156 1.74 11.10 14.70
CA SER A 156 0.57 11.30 15.55
C SER A 156 -0.38 12.36 14.98
N THR A 157 0.16 13.46 14.47
CA THR A 157 -0.63 14.51 13.80
C THR A 157 -1.21 14.04 12.47
N ALA A 158 -0.50 13.17 11.75
CA ALA A 158 -1.00 12.62 10.48
C ALA A 158 -2.16 11.64 10.71
N TYR A 159 -2.10 10.83 11.77
CA TYR A 159 -3.12 9.83 12.11
C TYR A 159 -4.45 10.42 12.59
N THR A 160 -4.45 11.67 13.07
CA THR A 160 -5.64 12.34 13.64
C THR A 160 -6.43 13.18 12.63
N LYS A 161 -5.95 13.27 11.38
CA LYS A 161 -6.63 13.96 10.26
C LYS A 161 -7.61 13.04 9.54
#